data_AF-A0A165R2N9-F1
#
_entry.id   AF-A0A165R2N9-F1
#
_cell.length_a   1.000
_cell.length_b   1.000
_cell.length_c   1.000
_cell.angle_alpha   90.00
_cell.angle_beta   90.00
_cell.angle_gamma   90.00
#
_symmetry.space_group_name_H-M   'P 1'
#
loop_
_entity.id
_entity.type
_entity.pdbx_description
1 polymer ?
#
loop_
_entity_poly.entity_id
_entity_poly.type
_entity_poly.pdbx_seq_one_letter_code
_entity_poly.pdbx_strand_id
1 'polypeptide(L)'
;MTRLRNSGLAFSVATLNFLANVGIVLPYVLILFKYQQTHNANYLAAIVVFYVARAASVFGTKHLNLKASSYLLICLWLGALGSLLFSLTANIVAVLAGALFLGYTSANIWPYYLTIKLHLSAQTDFKLKKIYWLIFLVLGILFVLDFALNWGYRLAFILLALLFIIALPAGRLLSQFSLAFYDQHEMAQVRPIKPWRVVVFIVFFAAIGLLTLLRKASLQIALPAVLGIIVVAIVLLNLELAADWQSMPANKLRIVDRGFLLSFVLLFNSFFGVFVFGKMGMYLVFAIYLLGFETGRPLYLLLGRHDLHRATTIARGGLIVGHLLVATAQPVLYVAGLLLISLYVGFENPAINTSVYATEVDDPDLAIIHKYRFSTYGGLLCQLCFFGLLVIVSSFRQLNLLNFFNPASTALKNTYLVGMVWPLTAISLIVTLVTLYGQYYFKRAQSND
;
A
#
# COMPACT_ATOMS: atom_id res chain seq x y z
N MET A 1 4.48 -15.10 38.85
CA MET A 1 5.25 -15.16 37.57
C MET A 1 4.37 -15.37 36.34
N THR A 2 3.28 -16.14 36.40
CA THR A 2 2.31 -16.33 35.29
C THR A 2 1.57 -15.04 34.88
N ARG A 3 1.19 -14.16 35.81
CA ARG A 3 0.58 -12.86 35.49
C ARG A 3 1.51 -11.89 34.74
N LEU A 4 2.78 -11.79 35.13
CA LEU A 4 3.78 -10.96 34.43
C LEU A 4 4.12 -11.50 33.04
N ARG A 5 4.21 -12.83 32.89
CA ARG A 5 4.38 -13.49 31.58
C ARG A 5 3.18 -13.23 30.66
N ASN A 6 1.95 -13.29 31.20
CA ASN A 6 0.74 -12.97 30.44
C ASN A 6 0.64 -11.47 30.08
N SER A 7 1.04 -10.57 30.99
CA SER A 7 1.08 -9.13 30.74
C SER A 7 2.15 -8.72 29.72
N GLY A 8 3.37 -9.27 29.83
CA GLY A 8 4.45 -9.02 28.87
C GLY A 8 4.12 -9.55 27.47
N LEU A 9 3.44 -10.69 27.40
CA LEU A 9 2.98 -11.23 26.13
C LEU A 9 1.82 -10.43 25.53
N ALA A 10 0.87 -9.99 26.34
CA ALA A 10 -0.20 -9.08 25.91
C ALA A 10 0.36 -7.75 25.39
N PHE A 11 1.40 -7.21 26.03
CA PHE A 11 2.11 -6.03 25.56
C PHE A 11 2.84 -6.28 24.24
N SER A 12 3.55 -7.41 24.11
CA SER A 12 4.23 -7.79 22.87
C SER A 12 3.24 -7.95 21.69
N VAL A 13 2.06 -8.55 21.93
CA VAL A 13 0.99 -8.69 20.94
C VAL A 13 0.38 -7.33 20.57
N ALA A 14 0.19 -6.44 21.55
CA ALA A 14 -0.28 -5.08 21.29
C ALA A 14 0.74 -4.26 20.47
N THR A 15 2.04 -4.40 20.77
CA THR A 15 3.13 -3.78 20.02
C THR A 15 3.23 -4.33 18.60
N LEU A 16 3.07 -5.63 18.42
CA LEU A 16 3.02 -6.25 17.08
C LEU A 16 1.83 -5.75 16.26
N ASN A 17 0.64 -5.67 16.86
CA ASN A 17 -0.54 -5.09 16.21
C ASN A 17 -0.30 -3.62 15.83
N PHE A 18 0.30 -2.85 16.73
CA PHE A 18 0.68 -1.46 16.47
C PHE A 18 1.65 -1.37 15.28
N LEU A 19 2.73 -2.14 15.28
CA LEU A 19 3.73 -2.15 14.20
C LEU A 19 3.14 -2.64 12.89
N ALA A 20 2.18 -3.57 12.91
CA ALA A 20 1.49 -4.01 11.72
C ALA A 20 0.69 -2.84 11.10
N ASN A 21 -0.05 -2.07 11.89
CA ASN A 21 -0.85 -0.94 11.38
C ASN A 21 0.02 0.26 10.97
N VAL A 22 1.02 0.58 11.79
CA VAL A 22 1.78 1.84 11.72
C VAL A 22 3.12 1.69 11.00
N GLY A 23 3.74 0.51 11.06
CA GLY A 23 4.99 0.18 10.35
C GLY A 23 4.89 0.28 8.83
N ILE A 24 3.67 0.39 8.30
CA ILE A 24 3.39 0.71 6.90
C ILE A 24 3.80 2.15 6.55
N VAL A 25 3.65 3.10 7.48
CA VAL A 25 3.76 4.55 7.20
C VAL A 25 4.89 5.20 8.00
N LEU A 26 5.09 4.77 9.25
CA LEU A 26 6.01 5.39 10.20
C LEU A 26 7.49 5.42 9.73
N PRO A 27 8.06 4.33 9.17
CA PRO A 27 9.44 4.37 8.67
C PRO A 27 9.63 5.42 7.56
N TYR A 28 8.65 5.52 6.65
CA TYR A 28 8.69 6.52 5.57
C TYR A 28 8.67 7.94 6.11
N VAL A 29 7.74 8.23 7.02
CA VAL A 29 7.59 9.55 7.65
C VAL A 29 8.86 9.98 8.38
N LEU A 30 9.50 9.05 9.11
CA LEU A 30 10.77 9.30 9.80
C LEU A 30 11.91 9.65 8.85
N ILE A 31 12.07 8.88 7.76
CA ILE A 31 13.11 9.16 6.76
C ILE A 31 12.84 10.50 6.07
N LEU A 32 11.58 10.81 5.78
CA LEU A 32 11.17 12.09 5.17
C LEU A 32 11.49 13.28 6.07
N PHE A 33 11.16 13.20 7.36
CA PHE A 33 11.47 14.27 8.31
C PHE A 33 12.98 14.47 8.51
N LYS A 34 13.75 13.38 8.55
CA LYS A 34 15.22 13.46 8.60
C LYS A 34 15.79 14.14 7.36
N TYR A 35 15.23 13.85 6.19
CA TYR A 35 15.57 14.58 4.95
C TYR A 35 15.17 16.06 5.04
N GLN A 36 13.98 16.40 5.53
CA GLN A 36 13.55 17.80 5.63
C GLN A 36 14.42 18.62 6.60
N GLN A 37 14.91 18.02 7.68
CA GLN A 37 15.79 18.70 8.64
C GLN A 37 17.22 18.86 8.10
N THR A 38 17.75 17.85 7.40
CA THR A 38 19.18 17.82 7.02
C THR A 38 19.44 18.24 5.57
N HIS A 39 18.40 18.24 4.72
CA HIS A 39 18.47 18.39 3.27
C HIS A 39 19.49 17.48 2.56
N ASN A 40 19.93 16.40 3.21
CA ASN A 40 20.99 15.53 2.69
C ASN A 40 20.45 14.56 1.60
N ALA A 41 21.15 14.52 0.46
CA ALA A 41 20.83 13.67 -0.69
C ALA A 41 20.82 12.16 -0.35
N ASN A 42 21.58 11.72 0.66
CA ASN A 42 21.60 10.32 1.10
C ASN A 42 20.22 9.86 1.59
N TYR A 43 19.51 10.69 2.34
CA TYR A 43 18.16 10.37 2.82
C TYR A 43 17.11 10.43 1.71
N LEU A 44 17.35 11.25 0.68
CA LEU A 44 16.51 11.24 -0.51
C LEU A 44 16.67 9.92 -1.28
N ALA A 45 17.90 9.46 -1.48
CA ALA A 45 18.17 8.15 -2.06
C ALA A 45 17.57 7.01 -1.19
N ALA A 46 17.62 7.16 0.13
CA ALA A 46 17.01 6.22 1.07
C ALA A 46 15.48 6.14 0.93
N ILE A 47 14.78 7.26 0.75
CA ILE A 47 13.32 7.27 0.50
C ILE A 47 12.99 6.47 -0.76
N VAL A 48 13.78 6.65 -1.81
CA VAL A 48 13.61 5.96 -3.08
C VAL A 48 13.83 4.46 -2.91
N VAL A 49 14.95 4.08 -2.29
CA VAL A 49 15.27 2.67 -2.01
C VAL A 49 14.23 2.03 -1.09
N PHE A 50 13.68 2.76 -0.12
CA PHE A 50 12.59 2.30 0.73
C PHE A 50 11.33 1.97 -0.08
N TYR A 51 10.90 2.87 -0.98
CA TYR A 51 9.73 2.65 -1.83
C TYR A 51 9.92 1.48 -2.79
N VAL A 52 11.09 1.41 -3.41
CA VAL A 52 11.52 0.30 -4.26
C VAL A 52 11.47 -1.00 -3.48
N ALA A 53 12.13 -1.08 -2.33
CA ALA A 53 12.15 -2.27 -1.50
C ALA A 53 10.76 -2.68 -1.03
N ARG A 54 9.89 -1.72 -0.70
CA ARG A 54 8.52 -2.02 -0.29
C ARG A 54 7.73 -2.66 -1.41
N ALA A 55 7.72 -2.04 -2.58
CA ALA A 55 6.99 -2.59 -3.72
C ALA A 55 7.64 -3.90 -4.21
N ALA A 56 8.96 -4.00 -4.11
CA ALA A 56 9.72 -5.20 -4.46
C ALA A 56 9.38 -6.40 -3.56
N SER A 57 9.36 -6.15 -2.25
CA SER A 57 9.16 -7.20 -1.26
C SER A 57 7.78 -7.85 -1.34
N VAL A 58 6.76 -7.15 -1.84
CA VAL A 58 5.42 -7.73 -2.05
C VAL A 58 5.42 -8.82 -3.13
N PHE A 59 6.22 -8.71 -4.19
CA PHE A 59 6.29 -9.78 -5.19
C PHE A 59 7.37 -10.83 -4.88
N GLY A 60 8.43 -10.47 -4.14
CA GLY A 60 9.53 -11.37 -3.80
C GLY A 60 9.16 -12.46 -2.77
N THR A 61 8.15 -12.23 -1.94
CA THR A 61 7.80 -13.07 -0.78
C THR A 61 7.20 -14.43 -1.10
N LYS A 62 6.87 -14.75 -2.36
CA LYS A 62 6.41 -16.11 -2.72
C LYS A 62 7.58 -17.07 -2.98
N HIS A 63 8.78 -16.54 -3.15
CA HIS A 63 9.92 -17.32 -3.66
C HIS A 63 10.67 -18.13 -2.60
N LEU A 64 10.57 -17.75 -1.32
CA LEU A 64 11.33 -18.43 -0.25
C LEU A 64 10.52 -19.55 0.44
N ASN A 65 9.24 -19.73 0.07
CA ASN A 65 8.34 -20.76 0.61
C ASN A 65 8.36 -20.88 2.15
N LEU A 66 8.49 -19.76 2.85
CA LEU A 66 8.53 -19.71 4.31
C LEU A 66 7.11 -19.60 4.87
N LYS A 67 6.87 -20.20 6.04
CA LYS A 67 5.60 -20.04 6.80
C LYS A 67 5.35 -18.56 7.09
N ALA A 68 4.08 -18.11 7.13
CA ALA A 68 3.75 -16.70 7.44
C ALA A 68 4.39 -16.20 8.74
N SER A 69 4.55 -17.07 9.73
CA SER A 69 5.21 -16.75 11.00
C SER A 69 6.72 -16.53 10.89
N SER A 70 7.41 -17.29 10.03
CA SER A 70 8.82 -17.07 9.71
C SER A 70 9.02 -15.73 8.99
N TYR A 71 8.14 -15.40 8.05
CA TYR A 71 8.17 -14.08 7.39
C TYR A 71 7.93 -12.94 8.36
N LEU A 72 7.00 -13.10 9.30
CA LEU A 72 6.75 -12.10 10.34
C LEU A 72 8.00 -11.88 11.21
N LEU A 73 8.69 -12.95 11.60
CA LEU A 73 9.95 -12.85 12.37
C LEU A 73 11.07 -12.17 11.56
N ILE A 74 11.20 -12.47 10.28
CA ILE A 74 12.13 -11.79 9.38
C ILE A 74 11.80 -10.29 9.31
N CYS A 75 10.53 -9.92 9.19
CA CYS A 75 10.09 -8.52 9.20
C CYS A 75 10.48 -7.82 10.51
N LEU A 76 10.30 -8.47 11.67
CA LEU A 76 10.67 -7.86 12.95
C LEU A 76 12.18 -7.65 13.07
N TRP A 77 13.00 -8.61 12.63
CA TRP A 77 14.46 -8.47 12.64
C TRP A 77 14.95 -7.40 11.66
N LEU A 78 14.48 -7.42 10.41
CA LEU A 78 14.83 -6.41 9.41
C LEU A 78 14.33 -5.03 9.84
N GLY A 79 13.16 -4.93 10.47
CA GLY A 79 12.63 -3.70 11.03
C GLY A 79 13.54 -3.11 12.12
N ALA A 80 14.01 -3.96 13.03
CA ALA A 80 14.94 -3.55 14.09
C ALA A 80 16.29 -3.11 13.50
N LEU A 81 16.91 -3.93 12.65
CA LEU A 81 18.20 -3.65 12.02
C LEU A 81 18.15 -2.37 11.16
N GLY A 82 17.11 -2.23 10.33
CA GLY A 82 16.93 -1.07 9.49
C GLY A 82 16.77 0.21 10.31
N SER A 83 16.00 0.15 11.40
CA SER A 83 15.82 1.29 12.32
C SER A 83 17.14 1.67 13.01
N LEU A 84 17.94 0.69 13.44
CA LEU A 84 19.25 0.93 14.06
C LEU A 84 20.24 1.57 13.08
N LEU A 85 20.29 1.11 11.83
CA LEU A 85 21.17 1.69 10.80
C LEU A 85 20.87 3.18 10.57
N PHE A 86 19.60 3.58 10.57
CA PHE A 86 19.21 4.98 10.47
C PHE A 86 19.54 5.82 11.71
N SER A 87 19.65 5.21 12.89
CA SER A 87 20.03 5.94 14.10
C SER A 87 21.55 6.11 14.25
N LEU A 88 22.30 5.05 13.95
CA LEU A 88 23.73 4.95 14.27
C LEU A 88 24.65 5.61 13.24
N THR A 89 24.20 5.77 11.99
CA THR A 89 25.08 6.26 10.92
C THR A 89 24.36 7.10 9.87
N ALA A 90 25.13 7.96 9.20
CA ALA A 90 24.71 8.75 8.04
C ALA A 90 25.43 8.30 6.75
N ASN A 91 26.22 7.23 6.83
CA ASN A 91 26.91 6.64 5.68
C ASN A 91 25.87 6.17 4.65
N ILE A 92 26.08 6.54 3.38
CA ILE A 92 25.14 6.24 2.30
C ILE A 92 24.85 4.74 2.19
N VAL A 93 25.86 3.86 2.24
CA VAL A 93 25.68 2.42 2.09
C VAL A 93 24.80 1.87 3.21
N ALA A 94 25.06 2.28 4.45
CA ALA A 94 24.30 1.84 5.61
C ALA A 94 22.87 2.40 5.63
N VAL A 95 22.69 3.65 5.20
CA VAL A 95 21.37 4.29 5.07
C VAL A 95 20.54 3.62 3.96
N LEU A 96 21.15 3.25 2.84
CA LEU A 96 20.48 2.50 1.77
C LEU A 96 20.12 1.08 2.21
N ALA A 97 21.02 0.37 2.90
CA ALA A 97 20.74 -0.94 3.48
C ALA A 97 19.59 -0.88 4.50
N GLY A 98 19.60 0.14 5.38
CA GLY A 98 18.51 0.39 6.31
C GLY A 98 17.19 0.66 5.61
N ALA A 99 17.21 1.40 4.50
CA ALA A 99 16.02 1.67 3.69
C ALA A 99 15.47 0.40 3.04
N LEU A 100 16.34 -0.50 2.55
CA LEU A 100 15.93 -1.81 2.03
C LEU A 100 15.22 -2.63 3.10
N PHE A 101 15.81 -2.72 4.30
CA PHE A 101 15.25 -3.52 5.40
C PHE A 101 13.91 -2.96 5.91
N LEU A 102 13.82 -1.64 6.08
CA LEU A 102 12.57 -0.99 6.48
C LEU A 102 11.50 -1.09 5.39
N GLY A 103 11.89 -1.00 4.11
CA GLY A 103 10.98 -1.17 2.98
C GLY A 103 10.40 -2.58 2.93
N TYR A 104 11.24 -3.61 3.09
CA TYR A 104 10.79 -5.00 3.19
C TYR A 104 9.81 -5.20 4.34
N THR A 105 10.18 -4.70 5.52
CA THR A 105 9.34 -4.82 6.73
C THR A 105 7.99 -4.15 6.53
N SER A 106 7.98 -2.94 5.98
CA SER A 106 6.78 -2.14 5.72
C SER A 106 5.79 -2.81 4.76
N ALA A 107 6.31 -3.56 3.78
CA ALA A 107 5.51 -4.30 2.82
C ALA A 107 4.80 -5.52 3.41
N ASN A 108 5.50 -6.21 4.31
CA ASN A 108 5.21 -7.60 4.64
C ASN A 108 4.64 -7.78 6.05
N ILE A 109 4.96 -6.90 7.00
CA ILE A 109 4.54 -7.06 8.40
C ILE A 109 3.01 -7.15 8.54
N TRP A 110 2.26 -6.35 7.77
CA TRP A 110 0.81 -6.31 7.84
C TRP A 110 0.13 -7.53 7.21
N PRO A 111 0.41 -7.91 5.94
CA PRO A 111 -0.14 -9.12 5.34
C PRO A 111 0.03 -10.35 6.23
N TYR A 112 1.26 -10.61 6.69
CA TYR A 112 1.56 -11.79 7.51
C TYR A 112 0.94 -11.74 8.90
N TYR A 113 0.91 -10.56 9.54
CA TYR A 113 0.21 -10.40 10.81
C TYR A 113 -1.29 -10.66 10.66
N LEU A 114 -1.91 -10.14 9.58
CA LEU A 114 -3.32 -10.32 9.31
C LEU A 114 -3.66 -11.79 9.02
N THR A 115 -2.80 -12.50 8.29
CA THR A 115 -2.89 -13.95 8.09
C THR A 115 -3.02 -14.66 9.41
N ILE A 116 -2.05 -14.47 10.30
CA ILE A 116 -2.04 -15.17 11.57
C ILE A 116 -3.24 -14.75 12.43
N LYS A 117 -3.58 -13.46 12.48
CA LYS A 117 -4.72 -12.94 13.25
C LYS A 117 -6.05 -13.56 12.81
N LEU A 118 -6.28 -13.71 11.52
CA LEU A 118 -7.55 -14.24 11.01
C LEU A 118 -7.70 -15.74 11.32
N HIS A 119 -6.63 -16.50 11.26
CA HIS A 119 -6.61 -17.90 11.71
C HIS A 119 -6.89 -18.03 13.21
N LEU A 120 -6.29 -17.17 14.03
CA LEU A 120 -6.51 -17.16 15.49
C LEU A 120 -7.92 -16.69 15.90
N SER A 121 -8.50 -15.75 15.16
CA SER A 121 -9.86 -15.23 15.44
C SER A 121 -10.95 -16.25 15.10
N ALA A 122 -10.67 -17.22 14.24
CA ALA A 122 -11.57 -18.35 13.99
C ALA A 122 -11.59 -19.37 15.14
N GLN A 123 -10.56 -19.39 15.99
CA GLN A 123 -10.41 -20.37 17.08
C GLN A 123 -10.53 -19.76 18.49
N THR A 124 -10.40 -18.43 18.65
CA THR A 124 -10.43 -17.76 19.96
C THR A 124 -11.05 -16.36 19.93
N ASP A 125 -11.71 -15.98 21.03
CA ASP A 125 -12.38 -14.70 21.26
C ASP A 125 -11.36 -13.55 21.52
N PHE A 126 -10.51 -13.25 20.55
CA PHE A 126 -9.35 -12.37 20.73
C PHE A 126 -9.71 -10.88 20.60
N LYS A 127 -10.10 -10.25 21.71
CA LYS A 127 -10.39 -8.79 21.77
C LYS A 127 -9.13 -7.96 22.07
N LEU A 128 -8.48 -7.43 21.03
CA LEU A 128 -7.39 -6.45 21.15
C LEU A 128 -7.90 -5.10 21.69
N LYS A 129 -7.74 -4.83 23.00
CA LYS A 129 -8.13 -3.57 23.67
C LYS A 129 -7.03 -2.49 23.65
N LYS A 130 -7.48 -1.22 23.51
CA LYS A 130 -7.02 0.14 23.97
C LYS A 130 -5.52 0.50 24.22
N ILE A 131 -4.55 -0.43 24.26
CA ILE A 131 -3.12 -0.13 24.50
C ILE A 131 -2.44 0.60 23.32
N TYR A 132 -3.03 0.52 22.12
CA TYR A 132 -2.56 1.22 20.91
C TYR A 132 -2.40 2.74 21.10
N TRP A 133 -3.34 3.38 21.80
CA TRP A 133 -3.29 4.82 22.05
C TRP A 133 -2.12 5.23 22.95
N LEU A 134 -1.74 4.36 23.90
CA LEU A 134 -0.58 4.58 24.76
C LEU A 134 0.73 4.55 23.96
N ILE A 135 0.85 3.60 23.02
CA ILE A 135 2.03 3.50 22.15
C ILE A 135 2.11 4.73 21.22
N PHE A 136 0.98 5.20 20.69
CA PHE A 136 0.89 6.45 19.93
C PHE A 136 1.33 7.67 20.73
N LEU A 137 0.86 7.78 21.98
CA LEU A 137 1.20 8.87 22.87
C LEU A 137 2.72 8.87 23.18
N VAL A 138 3.30 7.70 23.46
CA VAL A 138 4.74 7.55 23.74
C VAL A 138 5.58 7.92 22.51
N LEU A 139 5.20 7.45 21.32
CA LEU A 139 5.86 7.83 20.08
C LEU A 139 5.75 9.33 19.80
N GLY A 140 4.57 9.92 19.97
CA GLY A 140 4.34 11.35 19.77
C GLY A 140 5.17 12.21 20.73
N ILE A 141 5.22 11.86 22.01
CA ILE A 141 6.05 12.55 23.02
C ILE A 141 7.53 12.46 22.66
N LEU A 142 8.02 11.28 22.25
CA LEU A 142 9.42 11.11 21.88
C LEU A 142 9.78 11.83 20.58
N PHE A 143 8.85 11.94 19.63
CA PHE A 143 9.01 12.79 18.44
C PHE A 143 9.19 14.27 18.82
N VAL A 144 8.36 14.77 19.73
CA VAL A 144 8.45 16.16 20.21
C VAL A 144 9.75 16.39 20.99
N LEU A 145 10.18 15.41 21.79
CA LEU A 145 11.46 15.48 22.52
C LEU A 145 12.68 15.42 21.58
N ASP A 146 12.68 14.56 20.58
CA ASP A 146 13.77 14.46 19.59
C ASP A 146 13.89 15.74 18.76
N PHE A 147 12.75 16.36 18.44
CA PHE A 147 12.68 17.67 17.80
C PHE A 147 13.20 18.79 18.73
N ALA A 148 12.76 18.83 19.99
CA ALA A 148 13.17 19.83 20.97
C ALA A 148 14.66 19.74 21.34
N LEU A 149 15.23 18.53 21.35
CA LEU A 149 16.64 18.26 21.66
C LEU A 149 17.55 18.34 20.41
N ASN A 150 16.98 18.53 19.22
CA ASN A 150 17.69 18.65 17.94
C ASN A 150 18.57 17.44 17.58
N TRP A 151 18.18 16.23 18.00
CA TRP A 151 18.97 14.99 17.85
C TRP A 151 18.80 14.28 16.51
N GLY A 152 18.19 14.94 15.53
CA GLY A 152 18.14 14.44 14.16
C GLY A 152 17.28 13.19 13.97
N TYR A 153 16.23 13.02 14.79
CA TYR A 153 15.32 11.87 14.78
C TYR A 153 15.96 10.53 15.21
N ARG A 154 17.13 10.57 15.85
CA ARG A 154 17.86 9.36 16.26
C ARG A 154 17.13 8.57 17.34
N LEU A 155 16.45 9.24 18.28
CA LEU A 155 15.68 8.58 19.34
C LEU A 155 14.44 7.92 18.77
N ALA A 156 13.78 8.57 17.82
CA ALA A 156 12.61 8.01 17.17
C ALA A 156 12.94 6.69 16.44
N PHE A 157 14.10 6.62 15.78
CA PHE A 157 14.59 5.37 15.17
C PHE A 157 15.04 4.31 16.19
N ILE A 158 15.67 4.69 17.32
CA ILE A 158 16.01 3.76 18.40
C ILE A 158 14.75 3.15 19.01
N LEU A 159 13.76 3.99 19.30
CA LEU A 159 12.48 3.54 19.84
C LEU A 159 11.78 2.60 18.86
N LEU A 160 11.77 2.93 17.57
CA LEU A 160 11.22 2.04 16.54
C LEU A 160 11.93 0.68 16.54
N ALA A 161 13.26 0.66 16.65
CA ALA A 161 14.03 -0.58 16.78
C ALA A 161 13.63 -1.37 18.04
N LEU A 162 13.48 -0.70 19.18
CA LEU A 162 13.05 -1.32 20.44
C LEU A 162 11.64 -1.91 20.32
N LEU A 163 10.71 -1.20 19.67
CA LEU A 163 9.35 -1.73 19.43
C LEU A 163 9.40 -3.02 18.60
N PHE A 164 10.23 -3.07 17.55
CA PHE A 164 10.43 -4.29 16.76
C PHE A 164 10.99 -5.44 17.59
N ILE A 165 11.97 -5.18 18.47
CA ILE A 165 12.55 -6.19 19.37
C ILE A 165 11.51 -6.68 20.39
N ILE A 166 10.75 -5.77 20.99
CA ILE A 166 9.69 -6.06 21.96
C ILE A 166 8.56 -6.90 21.33
N ALA A 167 8.35 -6.79 20.02
CA ALA A 167 7.36 -7.59 19.29
C ALA A 167 7.85 -9.01 18.93
N LEU A 168 9.15 -9.32 19.04
CA LEU A 168 9.71 -10.65 18.72
C LEU A 168 9.10 -11.79 19.56
N PRO A 169 8.89 -11.66 20.89
CA PRO A 169 8.24 -12.70 21.68
C PRO A 169 6.83 -13.05 21.20
N ALA A 170 6.02 -12.05 20.82
CA ALA A 170 4.71 -12.28 20.21
C ALA A 170 4.85 -12.98 18.86
N GLY A 171 5.79 -12.56 18.01
CA GLY A 171 6.06 -13.22 16.73
C GLY A 171 6.43 -14.71 16.88
N ARG A 172 7.24 -15.06 17.89
CA ARG A 172 7.62 -16.45 18.21
C ARG A 172 6.47 -17.27 18.79
N LEU A 173 5.65 -16.67 19.65
CA LEU A 173 4.48 -17.37 20.18
C LEU A 173 3.48 -17.65 19.04
N LEU A 174 3.25 -16.68 18.16
CA LEU A 174 2.45 -16.85 16.96
C LEU A 174 3.03 -17.92 16.01
N SER A 175 4.36 -18.05 15.92
CA SER A 175 4.97 -19.12 15.13
C SER A 175 4.70 -20.51 15.70
N GLN A 176 4.71 -20.66 17.02
CA GLN A 176 4.40 -21.93 17.71
C GLN A 176 2.94 -22.35 17.51
N PHE A 177 1.99 -21.40 17.61
CA PHE A 177 0.57 -21.68 17.31
C PHE A 177 0.35 -22.04 15.84
N SER A 178 1.09 -21.39 14.93
CA SER A 178 1.01 -21.68 13.50
C SER A 178 1.61 -23.04 13.12
N LEU A 179 2.68 -23.49 13.82
CA LEU A 179 3.33 -24.78 13.60
C LEU A 179 2.37 -25.96 13.82
N ALA A 180 1.54 -25.90 14.86
CA ALA A 180 0.52 -26.92 15.13
C ALA A 180 -0.59 -27.02 14.06
N PHE A 181 -0.74 -26.00 13.22
CA PHE A 181 -1.75 -25.94 12.15
C PHE A 181 -1.17 -26.32 10.79
N TYR A 182 0.06 -25.88 10.46
CA TYR A 182 0.72 -26.23 9.19
C TYR A 182 1.20 -27.68 9.13
N ASP A 183 1.27 -28.42 10.24
CA ASP A 183 1.52 -29.86 10.20
C ASP A 183 0.37 -30.64 9.52
N GLN A 184 -0.79 -30.01 9.30
CA GLN A 184 -1.94 -30.60 8.62
C GLN A 184 -2.09 -30.20 7.13
N HIS A 185 -1.25 -29.31 6.60
CA HIS A 185 -1.38 -28.79 5.22
C HIS A 185 -0.08 -28.97 4.43
N GLU A 186 -0.15 -29.58 3.24
CA GLU A 186 1.01 -29.77 2.38
C GLU A 186 1.55 -28.42 1.87
N MET A 187 2.84 -28.16 2.13
CA MET A 187 3.49 -26.95 1.60
C MET A 187 3.50 -26.98 0.07
N ALA A 188 3.00 -25.91 -0.56
CA ALA A 188 3.03 -25.76 -2.01
C ALA A 188 4.44 -25.95 -2.58
N GLN A 189 4.55 -26.65 -3.72
CA GLN A 189 5.84 -26.98 -4.33
C GLN A 189 6.69 -25.74 -4.66
N VAL A 190 7.98 -25.81 -4.32
CA VAL A 190 8.97 -24.76 -4.54
C VAL A 190 9.12 -24.49 -6.04
N ARG A 191 8.62 -23.35 -6.52
CA ARG A 191 8.89 -22.89 -7.89
C ARG A 191 10.22 -22.14 -7.91
N PRO A 192 11.20 -22.57 -8.74
CA PRO A 192 12.53 -21.95 -8.76
C PRO A 192 12.46 -20.48 -9.19
N ILE A 193 13.26 -19.65 -8.51
CA ILE A 193 13.43 -18.23 -8.82
C ILE A 193 14.11 -18.13 -10.18
N LYS A 194 13.41 -17.57 -11.17
CA LYS A 194 14.02 -17.32 -12.48
C LYS A 194 14.87 -16.05 -12.38
N PRO A 195 16.20 -16.11 -12.57
CA PRO A 195 17.09 -14.96 -12.35
C PRO A 195 16.77 -13.77 -13.26
N TRP A 196 16.24 -14.02 -14.47
CA TRP A 196 15.77 -12.95 -15.35
C TRP A 196 14.63 -12.13 -14.74
N ARG A 197 13.76 -12.73 -13.91
CA ARG A 197 12.69 -12.01 -13.21
C ARG A 197 13.24 -11.08 -12.15
N VAL A 198 14.26 -11.52 -11.41
CA VAL A 198 14.95 -10.68 -10.40
C VAL A 198 15.61 -9.48 -11.08
N VAL A 199 16.28 -9.68 -12.22
CA VAL A 199 16.88 -8.59 -13.01
C VAL A 199 15.82 -7.63 -13.54
N VAL A 200 14.75 -8.16 -14.12
CA VAL A 200 13.56 -7.41 -14.56
C VAL A 200 12.97 -6.56 -13.44
N PHE A 201 12.88 -7.13 -12.25
CA PHE A 201 12.34 -6.49 -11.06
C PHE A 201 13.23 -5.36 -10.56
N ILE A 202 14.54 -5.58 -10.53
CA ILE A 202 15.54 -4.55 -10.21
C ILE A 202 15.46 -3.39 -11.21
N VAL A 203 15.37 -3.68 -12.51
CA VAL A 203 15.25 -2.65 -13.56
C VAL A 203 13.94 -1.87 -13.45
N PHE A 204 12.81 -2.56 -13.24
CA PHE A 204 11.50 -1.94 -13.02
C PHE A 204 11.49 -0.97 -11.84
N PHE A 205 12.11 -1.35 -10.73
CA PHE A 205 12.13 -0.50 -9.55
C PHE A 205 13.22 0.57 -9.60
N ALA A 206 14.37 0.32 -10.23
CA ALA A 206 15.34 1.36 -10.54
C ALA A 206 14.70 2.44 -11.43
N ALA A 207 13.86 2.04 -12.37
CA ALA A 207 13.04 2.94 -13.20
C ALA A 207 12.06 3.79 -12.38
N ILE A 208 11.27 3.18 -11.49
CA ILE A 208 10.36 3.93 -10.59
C ILE A 208 11.14 4.86 -9.65
N GLY A 209 12.26 4.40 -9.12
CA GLY A 209 13.13 5.19 -8.27
C GLY A 209 13.73 6.38 -9.00
N LEU A 210 14.18 6.17 -10.24
CA LEU A 210 14.66 7.23 -11.13
C LEU A 210 13.54 8.22 -11.45
N LEU A 211 12.34 7.79 -11.81
CA LEU A 211 11.17 8.67 -12.02
C LEU A 211 10.85 9.51 -10.78
N THR A 212 10.99 8.92 -9.59
CA THR A 212 10.78 9.60 -8.30
C THR A 212 11.88 10.60 -7.97
N LEU A 213 13.13 10.35 -8.39
CA LEU A 213 14.26 11.29 -8.28
C LEU A 213 14.17 12.42 -9.30
N LEU A 214 13.76 12.12 -10.53
CA LEU A 214 13.54 13.08 -11.62
C LEU A 214 12.40 14.04 -11.30
N ARG A 215 11.44 13.63 -10.47
CA ARG A 215 10.46 14.54 -9.88
C ARG A 215 11.11 15.67 -9.08
N LYS A 216 12.33 15.51 -8.54
CA LYS A 216 12.98 16.52 -7.67
C LYS A 216 14.21 17.19 -8.27
N ALA A 217 14.91 16.54 -9.19
CA ALA A 217 16.04 17.13 -9.87
C ALA A 217 15.56 17.91 -11.11
N SER A 218 16.08 19.11 -11.35
CA SER A 218 15.88 19.88 -12.59
C SER A 218 16.59 19.25 -13.79
N LEU A 219 16.62 17.91 -13.87
CA LEU A 219 17.25 17.14 -14.91
C LEU A 219 16.33 17.12 -16.13
N GLN A 220 16.74 17.85 -17.17
CA GLN A 220 16.15 17.74 -18.51
C GLN A 220 16.55 16.39 -19.12
N ILE A 221 15.84 15.32 -18.74
CA ILE A 221 15.95 14.05 -19.47
C ILE A 221 15.05 14.11 -20.69
N ALA A 222 15.57 13.61 -21.82
CA ALA A 222 14.83 13.49 -23.06
C ALA A 222 13.52 12.69 -22.84
N LEU A 223 12.38 13.30 -23.16
CA LEU A 223 11.03 12.70 -23.05
C LEU A 223 10.96 11.25 -23.53
N PRO A 224 11.57 10.86 -24.68
CA PRO A 224 11.52 9.47 -25.17
C PRO A 224 12.17 8.46 -24.21
N ALA A 225 13.22 8.85 -23.48
CA ALA A 225 13.90 7.96 -22.55
C ALA A 225 13.02 7.67 -21.31
N VAL A 226 12.35 8.69 -20.78
CA VAL A 226 11.46 8.55 -19.63
C VAL A 226 10.22 7.72 -19.99
N LEU A 227 9.64 7.96 -21.17
CA LEU A 227 8.52 7.16 -21.67
C LEU A 227 8.94 5.72 -21.98
N GLY A 228 10.12 5.51 -22.57
CA GLY A 228 10.66 4.17 -22.79
C GLY A 228 10.80 3.38 -21.50
N ILE A 229 11.30 4.03 -20.43
CA ILE A 229 11.39 3.43 -19.10
C ILE A 229 10.01 3.04 -18.55
N ILE A 230 9.00 3.90 -18.71
CA ILE A 230 7.63 3.62 -18.24
C ILE A 230 6.99 2.47 -19.03
N VAL A 231 7.18 2.43 -20.35
CA VAL A 231 6.66 1.35 -21.20
C VAL A 231 7.31 0.02 -20.82
N VAL A 232 8.64 -0.01 -20.69
CA VAL A 232 9.36 -1.18 -20.18
C VAL A 232 8.80 -1.58 -18.83
N ALA A 233 8.59 -0.62 -17.92
CA ALA A 233 8.06 -0.90 -16.61
C ALA A 233 6.67 -1.58 -16.69
N ILE A 234 5.76 -1.06 -17.51
CA ILE A 234 4.43 -1.65 -17.73
C ILE A 234 4.55 -3.07 -18.29
N VAL A 235 5.40 -3.31 -19.28
CA VAL A 235 5.61 -4.65 -19.86
C VAL A 235 6.09 -5.64 -18.79
N LEU A 236 7.10 -5.24 -18.02
CA LEU A 236 7.66 -6.06 -16.95
C LEU A 236 6.63 -6.37 -15.86
N LEU A 237 5.83 -5.38 -15.48
CA LEU A 237 4.75 -5.55 -14.50
C LEU A 237 3.69 -6.55 -15.01
N ASN A 238 3.29 -6.45 -16.29
CA ASN A 238 2.35 -7.39 -16.91
C ASN A 238 2.92 -8.81 -17.03
N LEU A 239 4.23 -8.97 -17.28
CA LEU A 239 4.87 -10.29 -17.29
C LEU A 239 4.84 -10.96 -15.91
N GLU A 240 5.03 -10.19 -14.83
CA GLU A 240 4.87 -10.69 -13.46
C GLU A 240 3.41 -11.04 -13.14
N LEU A 241 2.44 -10.26 -13.64
CA LEU A 241 1.03 -10.63 -13.52
C LEU A 241 0.70 -11.93 -14.27
N ALA A 242 1.24 -12.08 -15.49
CA ALA A 242 1.03 -13.26 -16.32
C ALA A 242 1.55 -14.54 -15.61
N ALA A 243 2.63 -14.41 -14.84
CA ALA A 243 3.19 -15.52 -14.07
C ALA A 243 2.27 -16.09 -13.00
N ASP A 244 1.45 -15.25 -12.39
CA ASP A 244 0.45 -15.63 -11.39
C ASP A 244 -0.97 -15.58 -11.95
N TRP A 245 -1.11 -15.61 -13.28
CA TRP A 245 -2.40 -15.49 -13.96
C TRP A 245 -3.35 -16.66 -13.66
N GLN A 246 -2.85 -17.81 -13.20
CA GLN A 246 -3.72 -18.91 -12.80
C GLN A 246 -4.21 -18.78 -11.35
N SER A 247 -3.61 -17.90 -10.54
CA SER A 247 -4.01 -17.68 -9.15
C SER A 247 -5.26 -16.79 -9.06
N MET A 248 -6.20 -17.15 -8.16
CA MET A 248 -7.39 -16.37 -7.80
C MET A 248 -8.27 -15.89 -8.98
N PRO A 249 -8.65 -16.74 -9.95
CA PRO A 249 -9.32 -16.31 -11.18
C PRO A 249 -10.59 -15.48 -10.93
N ALA A 250 -11.40 -15.85 -9.93
CA ALA A 250 -12.67 -15.16 -9.62
C ALA A 250 -12.50 -13.78 -8.96
N ASN A 251 -11.43 -13.56 -8.19
CA ASN A 251 -11.23 -12.32 -7.41
C ASN A 251 -10.15 -11.40 -7.97
N LYS A 252 -9.33 -11.88 -8.91
CA LYS A 252 -8.16 -11.16 -9.43
C LYS A 252 -8.48 -9.74 -9.91
N LEU A 253 -9.43 -9.60 -10.83
CA LEU A 253 -9.79 -8.30 -11.39
C LEU A 253 -10.31 -7.34 -10.31
N ARG A 254 -11.08 -7.84 -9.33
CA ARG A 254 -11.58 -7.06 -8.19
C ARG A 254 -10.46 -6.50 -7.34
N ILE A 255 -9.43 -7.31 -7.12
CA ILE A 255 -8.29 -6.94 -6.29
C ILE A 255 -7.39 -5.95 -7.02
N VAL A 256 -7.19 -6.14 -8.33
CA VAL A 256 -6.45 -5.20 -9.19
C VAL A 256 -7.16 -3.84 -9.26
N ASP A 257 -8.46 -3.82 -9.54
CA ASP A 257 -9.29 -2.62 -9.56
C ASP A 257 -9.25 -1.88 -8.21
N ARG A 258 -9.43 -2.60 -7.10
CA ARG A 258 -9.25 -2.04 -5.74
C ARG A 258 -7.90 -1.35 -5.58
N GLY A 259 -6.81 -2.01 -6.00
CA GLY A 259 -5.46 -1.47 -5.93
C GLY A 259 -5.29 -0.18 -6.74
N PHE A 260 -5.87 -0.16 -7.94
CA PHE A 260 -5.90 0.99 -8.83
C PHE A 260 -6.67 2.15 -8.19
N LEU A 261 -7.91 1.91 -7.74
CA LEU A 261 -8.77 2.91 -7.10
C LEU A 261 -8.13 3.52 -5.84
N LEU A 262 -7.47 2.69 -5.03
CA LEU A 262 -6.72 3.15 -3.85
C LEU A 262 -5.64 4.16 -4.24
N SER A 263 -4.83 3.85 -5.25
CA SER A 263 -3.78 4.75 -5.72
C SER A 263 -4.35 5.98 -6.44
N PHE A 264 -5.44 5.82 -7.19
CA PHE A 264 -6.14 6.91 -7.82
C PHE A 264 -6.61 7.94 -6.79
N VAL A 265 -7.28 7.51 -5.71
CA VAL A 265 -7.74 8.41 -4.64
C VAL A 265 -6.57 8.95 -3.81
N LEU A 266 -5.74 8.07 -3.23
CA LEU A 266 -4.77 8.48 -2.22
C LEU A 266 -3.46 9.05 -2.77
N LEU A 267 -3.07 8.70 -3.99
CA LEU A 267 -1.87 9.26 -4.60
C LEU A 267 -2.22 10.43 -5.51
N PHE A 268 -2.97 10.18 -6.58
CA PHE A 268 -3.23 11.20 -7.58
C PHE A 268 -4.13 12.32 -7.03
N ASN A 269 -5.33 11.96 -6.56
CA ASN A 269 -6.32 12.95 -6.13
C ASN A 269 -5.87 13.70 -4.86
N SER A 270 -5.00 13.12 -4.02
CA SER A 270 -4.37 13.84 -2.89
C SER A 270 -3.53 15.04 -3.33
N PHE A 271 -2.79 14.93 -4.43
CA PHE A 271 -2.04 16.06 -5.00
C PHE A 271 -2.95 16.97 -5.82
N PHE A 272 -3.83 16.41 -6.65
CA PHE A 272 -4.74 17.22 -7.46
C PHE A 272 -5.76 18.01 -6.61
N GLY A 273 -6.13 17.46 -5.44
CA GLY A 273 -7.01 18.11 -4.47
C GLY A 273 -6.47 19.47 -3.99
N VAL A 274 -5.15 19.70 -4.06
CA VAL A 274 -4.56 21.00 -3.74
C VAL A 274 -4.96 22.07 -4.76
N PHE A 275 -5.17 21.71 -6.03
CA PHE A 275 -5.72 22.63 -7.04
C PHE A 275 -7.21 22.92 -6.86
N VAL A 276 -7.94 22.04 -6.15
CA VAL A 276 -9.39 22.18 -5.93
C VAL A 276 -9.70 22.93 -4.63
N PHE A 277 -8.98 22.62 -3.55
CA PHE A 277 -9.26 23.11 -2.20
C PHE A 277 -8.09 23.89 -1.56
N GLY A 278 -7.02 24.17 -2.31
CA GLY A 278 -5.82 24.84 -1.81
C GLY A 278 -5.01 23.96 -0.85
N LYS A 279 -4.29 24.58 0.09
CA LYS A 279 -3.32 23.91 0.99
C LYS A 279 -3.92 22.74 1.80
N MET A 280 -5.22 22.76 2.06
CA MET A 280 -5.92 21.71 2.81
C MET A 280 -6.36 20.53 1.95
N GLY A 281 -6.24 20.61 0.62
CA GLY A 281 -6.78 19.61 -0.30
C GLY A 281 -6.28 18.19 -0.07
N MET A 282 -4.99 18.02 0.22
CA MET A 282 -4.42 16.71 0.51
C MET A 282 -5.06 16.05 1.74
N TYR A 283 -5.21 16.82 2.83
CA TYR A 283 -5.83 16.34 4.07
C TYR A 283 -7.31 16.02 3.88
N LEU A 284 -8.02 16.84 3.10
CA LEU A 284 -9.43 16.67 2.81
C LEU A 284 -9.69 15.39 2.00
N VAL A 285 -8.87 15.11 0.98
CA VAL A 285 -8.95 13.86 0.21
C VAL A 285 -8.68 12.64 1.09
N PHE A 286 -7.68 12.72 1.97
CA PHE A 286 -7.39 11.65 2.92
C PHE A 286 -8.55 11.41 3.91
N ALA A 287 -9.15 12.48 4.44
CA ALA A 287 -10.30 12.39 5.34
C ALA A 287 -11.53 11.76 4.65
N ILE A 288 -11.82 12.17 3.42
CA ILE A 288 -12.90 11.59 2.60
C ILE A 288 -12.64 10.10 2.36
N TYR A 289 -11.40 9.73 2.04
CA TYR A 289 -11.03 8.34 1.84
C TYR A 289 -11.28 7.51 3.10
N LEU A 290 -10.80 7.96 4.26
CA LEU A 290 -11.00 7.24 5.52
C LEU A 290 -12.48 7.10 5.87
N LEU A 291 -13.24 8.19 5.74
CA LEU A 291 -14.68 8.19 5.97
C LEU A 291 -15.36 7.15 5.07
N GLY A 292 -15.12 7.21 3.76
CA GLY A 292 -15.72 6.28 2.80
C GLY A 292 -15.28 4.83 3.01
N PHE A 293 -14.00 4.61 3.29
CA PHE A 293 -13.45 3.28 3.51
C PHE A 293 -14.08 2.58 4.72
N GLU A 294 -14.23 3.28 5.85
CA GLU A 294 -14.81 2.71 7.07
C GLU A 294 -16.33 2.57 6.98
N THR A 295 -17.00 3.58 6.42
CA THR A 295 -18.48 3.62 6.37
C THR A 295 -19.08 2.89 5.16
N GLY A 296 -18.28 2.51 4.17
CA GLY A 296 -18.73 1.94 2.90
C GLY A 296 -19.62 0.71 3.05
N ARG A 297 -19.14 -0.31 3.77
CA ARG A 297 -19.89 -1.55 3.99
C ARG A 297 -21.20 -1.34 4.76
N PRO A 298 -21.22 -0.72 5.96
CA PRO A 298 -22.47 -0.52 6.69
C PRO A 298 -23.46 0.36 5.92
N LEU A 299 -22.98 1.40 5.23
CA LEU A 299 -23.85 2.30 4.47
C LEU A 299 -24.52 1.60 3.29
N TYR A 300 -23.77 0.90 2.44
CA TYR A 300 -24.38 0.22 1.28
C TYR A 300 -25.28 -0.94 1.69
N LEU A 301 -24.99 -1.65 2.79
CA LEU A 301 -25.91 -2.64 3.34
C LEU A 301 -27.21 -1.99 3.80
N LEU A 302 -27.15 -0.85 4.50
CA LEU A 302 -28.35 -0.11 4.90
C LEU A 302 -29.17 0.35 3.69
N LEU A 303 -28.51 0.95 2.68
CA LEU A 303 -29.14 1.39 1.43
C LEU A 303 -29.74 0.23 0.63
N GLY A 304 -29.07 -0.93 0.67
CA GLY A 304 -29.55 -2.18 0.11
C GLY A 304 -30.63 -2.88 0.94
N ARG A 305 -31.08 -2.29 2.06
CA ARG A 305 -32.02 -2.91 3.01
C ARG A 305 -31.54 -4.27 3.54
N HIS A 306 -30.24 -4.37 3.80
CA HIS A 306 -29.51 -5.58 4.20
C HIS A 306 -29.48 -6.71 3.17
N ASP A 307 -30.00 -6.49 1.95
CA ASP A 307 -29.81 -7.40 0.82
C ASP A 307 -28.46 -7.09 0.13
N LEU A 308 -27.58 -8.11 0.12
CA LEU A 308 -26.26 -8.02 -0.47
C LEU A 308 -26.32 -7.75 -1.98
N HIS A 309 -27.28 -8.31 -2.72
CA HIS A 309 -27.35 -8.13 -4.17
C HIS A 309 -27.72 -6.69 -4.53
N ARG A 310 -28.71 -6.15 -3.82
CA ARG A 310 -29.12 -4.75 -3.96
C ARG A 310 -28.00 -3.80 -3.52
N ALA A 311 -27.34 -4.08 -2.40
CA ALA A 311 -26.19 -3.30 -1.92
C ALA A 311 -25.05 -3.27 -2.95
N THR A 312 -24.69 -4.42 -3.55
CA THR A 312 -23.67 -4.49 -4.60
C THR A 312 -24.05 -3.67 -5.83
N THR A 313 -25.31 -3.72 -6.27
CA THR A 313 -25.78 -2.97 -7.44
C THR A 313 -25.69 -1.46 -7.20
N ILE A 314 -26.13 -0.99 -6.03
CA ILE A 314 -26.03 0.43 -5.63
C ILE A 314 -24.57 0.86 -5.54
N ALA A 315 -23.69 0.02 -4.94
CA ALA A 315 -22.28 0.33 -4.81
C ALA A 315 -21.57 0.47 -6.17
N ARG A 316 -21.89 -0.40 -7.13
CA ARG A 316 -21.37 -0.32 -8.51
C ARG A 316 -21.86 0.95 -9.24
N GLY A 317 -23.15 1.29 -9.10
CA GLY A 317 -23.69 2.53 -9.64
C GLY A 317 -23.01 3.76 -9.04
N GLY A 318 -22.85 3.77 -7.71
CA GLY A 318 -22.13 4.81 -6.97
C GLY A 318 -20.69 4.97 -7.46
N LEU A 319 -19.97 3.88 -7.71
CA LEU A 319 -18.61 3.92 -8.25
C LEU A 319 -18.53 4.59 -9.64
N ILE A 320 -19.43 4.25 -10.56
CA ILE A 320 -19.47 4.85 -11.90
C ILE A 320 -19.78 6.34 -11.82
N VAL A 321 -20.82 6.71 -11.06
CA VAL A 321 -21.15 8.11 -10.79
C VAL A 321 -19.97 8.83 -10.14
N GLY A 322 -19.27 8.17 -9.22
CA GLY A 322 -18.08 8.69 -8.57
C GLY A 322 -16.99 9.14 -9.56
N HIS A 323 -16.69 8.31 -10.56
CA HIS A 323 -15.74 8.67 -11.62
C HIS A 323 -16.19 9.88 -12.43
N LEU A 324 -17.48 9.93 -12.82
CA LEU A 324 -18.03 11.07 -13.58
C LEU A 324 -17.94 12.37 -12.79
N LEU A 325 -18.24 12.34 -11.49
CA LEU A 325 -18.20 13.52 -10.63
C LEU A 325 -16.77 14.02 -10.38
N VAL A 326 -15.80 13.13 -10.17
CA VAL A 326 -14.38 13.50 -10.00
C VAL A 326 -13.83 14.20 -11.25
N ALA A 327 -14.24 13.76 -12.45
CA ALA A 327 -13.77 14.35 -13.70
C ALA A 327 -14.13 15.84 -13.87
N THR A 328 -15.13 16.34 -13.14
CA THR A 328 -15.53 17.76 -13.20
C THR A 328 -14.55 18.71 -12.51
N ALA A 329 -13.81 18.22 -11.50
CA ALA A 329 -12.98 19.03 -10.59
C ALA A 329 -13.70 20.25 -9.96
N GLN A 330 -15.04 20.26 -9.96
CA GLN A 330 -15.85 21.22 -9.23
C GLN A 330 -15.84 20.82 -7.75
N PRO A 331 -15.54 21.70 -6.78
CA PRO A 331 -15.28 21.32 -5.39
C PRO A 331 -16.30 20.37 -4.76
N VAL A 332 -17.60 20.65 -4.88
CA VAL A 332 -18.67 19.86 -4.27
C VAL A 332 -18.82 18.50 -4.97
N LEU A 333 -18.88 18.51 -6.30
CA LEU A 333 -18.98 17.29 -7.10
C LEU A 333 -17.75 16.41 -6.92
N TYR A 334 -16.56 17.00 -6.84
CA TYR A 334 -15.30 16.31 -6.64
C TYR A 334 -15.25 15.62 -5.27
N VAL A 335 -15.70 16.28 -4.19
CA VAL A 335 -15.85 15.63 -2.87
C VAL A 335 -16.82 14.46 -2.94
N ALA A 336 -18.00 14.66 -3.52
CA ALA A 336 -19.00 13.61 -3.64
C ALA A 336 -18.47 12.42 -4.47
N GLY A 337 -17.75 12.70 -5.55
CA GLY A 337 -17.15 11.69 -6.42
C GLY A 337 -16.10 10.85 -5.70
N LEU A 338 -15.16 11.50 -5.00
CA LEU A 338 -14.15 10.82 -4.20
C LEU A 338 -14.76 9.99 -3.07
N LEU A 339 -15.82 10.50 -2.45
CA LEU A 339 -16.54 9.78 -1.41
C LEU A 339 -17.19 8.51 -1.96
N LEU A 340 -17.89 8.59 -3.09
CA LEU A 340 -18.54 7.43 -3.72
C LEU A 340 -17.54 6.34 -4.10
N ILE A 341 -16.38 6.72 -4.67
CA ILE A 341 -15.29 5.78 -4.97
C ILE A 341 -14.77 5.14 -3.67
N SER A 342 -14.53 5.94 -2.64
CA SER A 342 -13.99 5.46 -1.35
C SER A 342 -14.97 4.54 -0.61
N LEU A 343 -16.28 4.85 -0.66
CA LEU A 343 -17.35 4.00 -0.14
C LEU A 343 -17.36 2.63 -0.84
N TYR A 344 -17.19 2.60 -2.16
CA TYR A 344 -17.12 1.34 -2.90
C TYR A 344 -15.91 0.50 -2.46
N VAL A 345 -14.73 1.13 -2.34
CA VAL A 345 -13.51 0.45 -1.85
C VAL A 345 -13.73 -0.13 -0.45
N GLY A 346 -14.40 0.63 0.44
CA GLY A 346 -14.78 0.19 1.79
C GLY A 346 -15.77 -0.97 1.80
N PHE A 347 -16.73 -0.99 0.88
CA PHE A 347 -17.70 -2.08 0.72
C PHE A 347 -17.07 -3.37 0.21
N GLU A 348 -16.24 -3.27 -0.85
CA GLU A 348 -15.61 -4.43 -1.48
C GLU A 348 -14.51 -5.05 -0.61
N ASN A 349 -13.77 -4.25 0.19
CA ASN A 349 -12.58 -4.76 0.89
C ASN A 349 -12.87 -5.94 1.84
N PRO A 350 -13.91 -5.91 2.70
CA PRO A 350 -14.24 -7.06 3.54
C PRO A 350 -14.89 -8.20 2.74
N ALA A 351 -15.59 -7.91 1.63
CA ALA A 351 -16.16 -8.94 0.76
C ALA A 351 -15.05 -9.73 0.05
N ILE A 352 -14.04 -9.03 -0.48
CA ILE A 352 -12.84 -9.62 -1.09
C ILE A 352 -12.09 -10.47 -0.07
N ASN A 353 -11.90 -9.98 1.16
CA ASN A 353 -11.28 -10.78 2.24
C ASN A 353 -12.00 -12.13 2.37
N THR A 354 -13.30 -12.09 2.60
CA THR A 354 -14.12 -13.29 2.82
C THR A 354 -14.04 -14.25 1.62
N SER A 355 -14.20 -13.74 0.39
CA SER A 355 -14.15 -14.58 -0.81
C SER A 355 -12.77 -15.16 -1.09
N VAL A 356 -11.70 -14.43 -0.75
CA VAL A 356 -10.32 -14.88 -0.93
C VAL A 356 -10.02 -16.07 0.01
N TYR A 357 -10.40 -15.98 1.28
CA TYR A 357 -10.23 -17.10 2.22
C TYR A 357 -11.07 -18.32 1.85
N ALA A 358 -12.27 -18.11 1.27
CA ALA A 358 -13.13 -19.21 0.88
C ALA A 358 -12.67 -19.96 -0.39
N THR A 359 -11.83 -19.33 -1.24
CA THR A 359 -11.44 -19.90 -2.55
C THR A 359 -10.09 -20.63 -2.50
N GLU A 360 -9.16 -20.24 -1.61
CA GLU A 360 -7.88 -20.92 -1.43
C GLU A 360 -7.92 -21.74 -0.14
N VAL A 361 -8.76 -22.79 -0.13
CA VAL A 361 -8.95 -23.71 1.02
C VAL A 361 -7.66 -24.44 1.37
N ASP A 362 -6.82 -24.71 0.38
CA ASP A 362 -5.60 -25.53 0.54
C ASP A 362 -4.39 -24.75 1.11
N ASP A 363 -4.35 -23.41 0.97
CA ASP A 363 -3.29 -22.57 1.56
C ASP A 363 -3.77 -21.13 1.84
N PRO A 364 -4.35 -20.87 3.02
CA PRO A 364 -4.82 -19.56 3.43
C PRO A 364 -3.72 -18.48 3.55
N ASP A 365 -2.45 -18.88 3.70
CA ASP A 365 -1.33 -17.94 3.78
C ASP A 365 -1.06 -17.31 2.41
N LEU A 366 -1.09 -18.14 1.36
CA LEU A 366 -0.97 -17.68 -0.02
C LEU A 366 -2.13 -16.77 -0.42
N ALA A 367 -3.33 -16.97 0.15
CA ALA A 367 -4.52 -16.21 -0.19
C ALA A 367 -4.35 -14.70 0.08
N ILE A 368 -3.82 -14.36 1.26
CA ILE A 368 -3.55 -12.97 1.60
C ILE A 368 -2.42 -12.40 0.76
N ILE A 369 -1.37 -13.18 0.55
CA ILE A 369 -0.20 -12.74 -0.22
C ILE A 369 -0.63 -12.43 -1.67
N HIS A 370 -1.40 -13.30 -2.30
CA HIS A 370 -1.98 -13.07 -3.63
C HIS A 370 -2.87 -11.82 -3.65
N LYS A 371 -3.72 -11.62 -2.63
CA LYS A 371 -4.52 -10.39 -2.52
C LYS A 371 -3.64 -9.14 -2.48
N TYR A 372 -2.61 -9.11 -1.64
CA TYR A 372 -1.72 -7.95 -1.54
C TYR A 372 -0.91 -7.74 -2.82
N ARG A 373 -0.48 -8.80 -3.50
CA ARG A 373 0.23 -8.73 -4.77
C ARG A 373 -0.63 -8.15 -5.89
N PHE A 374 -1.83 -8.69 -6.12
CA PHE A 374 -2.74 -8.14 -7.13
C PHE A 374 -3.18 -6.70 -6.80
N SER A 375 -3.34 -6.38 -5.52
CA SER A 375 -3.68 -5.01 -5.11
C SER A 375 -2.50 -4.06 -5.31
N THR A 376 -1.28 -4.52 -5.08
CA THR A 376 -0.06 -3.73 -5.31
C THR A 376 0.18 -3.55 -6.81
N TYR A 377 -0.08 -4.58 -7.61
CA TYR A 377 -0.07 -4.50 -9.07
C TYR A 377 -1.00 -3.39 -9.57
N GLY A 378 -2.26 -3.39 -9.16
CA GLY A 378 -3.21 -2.35 -9.57
C GLY A 378 -2.76 -0.94 -9.17
N GLY A 379 -2.19 -0.80 -7.97
CA GLY A 379 -1.63 0.47 -7.51
C GLY A 379 -0.42 0.94 -8.31
N LEU A 380 0.51 0.03 -8.64
CA LEU A 380 1.67 0.32 -9.47
C LEU A 380 1.25 0.68 -10.91
N LEU A 381 0.24 0.00 -11.46
CA LEU A 381 -0.31 0.34 -12.77
C LEU A 381 -0.86 1.77 -12.78
N CYS A 382 -1.64 2.15 -11.76
CA CYS A 382 -2.10 3.53 -11.60
C CYS A 382 -0.95 4.53 -11.48
N GLN A 383 0.11 4.18 -10.73
CA GLN A 383 1.30 5.04 -10.58
C GLN A 383 2.02 5.25 -11.91
N LEU A 384 2.22 4.20 -12.69
CA LEU A 384 2.87 4.29 -14.00
C LEU A 384 2.03 5.13 -14.98
N CYS A 385 0.71 4.95 -15.00
CA CYS A 385 -0.19 5.81 -15.78
C CYS A 385 -0.09 7.27 -15.34
N PHE A 386 -0.13 7.52 -14.02
CA PHE A 386 -0.01 8.86 -13.45
C PHE A 386 1.31 9.55 -13.84
N PHE A 387 2.45 8.89 -13.63
CA PHE A 387 3.76 9.45 -13.97
C PHE A 387 3.96 9.60 -15.48
N GLY A 388 3.46 8.65 -16.27
CA GLY A 388 3.48 8.75 -17.74
C GLY A 388 2.73 9.99 -18.22
N LEU A 389 1.49 10.17 -17.75
CA LEU A 389 0.69 11.36 -18.06
C LEU A 389 1.35 12.65 -17.58
N LEU A 390 1.92 12.65 -16.37
CA LEU A 390 2.61 13.83 -15.84
C LEU A 390 3.78 14.25 -16.73
N VAL A 391 4.62 13.29 -17.13
CA VAL A 391 5.79 13.54 -18.00
C VAL A 391 5.35 14.02 -19.38
N ILE A 392 4.31 13.41 -19.96
CA ILE A 392 3.71 13.81 -21.23
C ILE A 392 3.23 15.27 -21.15
N VAL A 393 2.37 15.58 -20.18
CA VAL A 393 1.78 16.92 -20.01
C VAL A 393 2.86 17.97 -19.75
N SER A 394 3.79 17.68 -18.85
CA SER A 394 4.89 18.58 -18.54
C SER A 394 5.78 18.85 -19.75
N SER A 395 6.07 17.84 -20.58
CA SER A 395 6.87 18.07 -21.78
C SER A 395 6.11 18.81 -22.87
N PHE A 396 4.85 18.47 -23.15
CA PHE A 396 4.04 19.15 -24.17
C PHE A 396 3.75 20.61 -23.82
N ARG A 397 3.61 20.92 -22.52
CA ARG A 397 3.30 22.26 -22.02
C ARG A 397 4.54 23.01 -21.52
N GLN A 398 5.74 22.44 -21.69
CA GLN A 398 7.01 22.96 -21.17
C GLN A 398 6.94 23.38 -19.68
N LEU A 399 6.27 22.57 -18.87
CA LEU A 399 6.12 22.79 -17.43
C LEU A 399 7.17 22.00 -16.65
N ASN A 400 7.66 22.57 -15.55
CA ASN A 400 8.42 21.79 -14.59
C ASN A 400 7.50 20.73 -13.94
N LEU A 401 7.96 19.48 -13.87
CA LEU A 401 7.24 18.37 -13.22
C LEU A 401 6.80 18.71 -11.79
N LEU A 402 7.61 19.52 -11.07
CA LEU A 402 7.31 19.97 -9.71
C LEU A 402 6.07 20.86 -9.61
N ASN A 403 5.67 21.52 -10.71
CA ASN A 403 4.52 22.42 -10.70
C ASN A 403 3.19 21.69 -10.43
N PHE A 404 3.11 20.38 -10.71
CA PHE A 404 1.96 19.57 -10.32
C PHE A 404 1.88 19.39 -8.79
N PHE A 405 3.01 19.37 -8.11
CA PHE A 405 3.09 19.12 -6.67
C PHE A 405 3.13 20.39 -5.83
N ASN A 406 3.36 21.55 -6.47
CA ASN A 406 3.33 22.87 -5.84
C ASN A 406 2.49 23.83 -6.70
N PRO A 407 1.15 23.71 -6.65
CA PRO A 407 0.26 24.50 -7.50
C PRO A 407 0.26 25.98 -7.11
N ALA A 408 0.47 26.86 -8.09
CA ALA A 408 0.47 28.31 -7.89
C ALA A 408 -0.55 29.07 -8.77
N SER A 409 -1.23 28.44 -9.74
CA SER A 409 -2.12 29.15 -10.66
C SER A 409 -3.31 28.35 -11.20
N THR A 410 -4.39 29.06 -11.56
CA THR A 410 -5.61 28.50 -12.18
C THR A 410 -5.35 27.93 -13.57
N ALA A 411 -4.40 28.47 -14.33
CA ALA A 411 -4.01 27.94 -15.64
C ALA A 411 -3.39 26.53 -15.54
N LEU A 412 -2.59 26.28 -14.49
CA LEU A 412 -2.07 24.94 -14.21
C LEU A 412 -3.19 23.97 -13.83
N LYS A 413 -4.21 24.41 -13.07
CA LYS A 413 -5.38 23.58 -12.74
C LYS A 413 -6.06 23.03 -13.99
N ASN A 414 -6.40 23.87 -14.96
CA ASN A 414 -7.07 23.44 -16.19
C ASN A 414 -6.19 22.53 -17.04
N THR A 415 -4.88 22.82 -17.08
CA THR A 415 -3.91 21.99 -17.80
C THR A 415 -3.85 20.58 -17.23
N TYR A 416 -3.78 20.43 -15.91
CA TYR A 416 -3.76 19.12 -15.26
C TYR A 416 -5.13 18.45 -15.19
N LEU A 417 -6.22 19.21 -15.23
CA LEU A 417 -7.57 18.66 -15.38
C LEU A 417 -7.69 17.88 -16.70
N VAL A 418 -7.39 18.53 -17.83
CA VAL A 418 -7.49 17.92 -19.16
C VAL A 418 -6.38 16.89 -19.38
N GLY A 419 -5.15 17.22 -18.98
CA GLY A 419 -3.98 16.38 -19.25
C GLY A 419 -3.79 15.21 -18.31
N MET A 420 -4.39 15.23 -17.11
CA MET A 420 -4.20 14.18 -16.10
C MET A 420 -5.50 13.66 -15.52
N VAL A 421 -6.39 14.51 -14.98
CA VAL A 421 -7.62 14.05 -14.31
C VAL A 421 -8.49 13.28 -15.28
N TRP A 422 -8.82 13.86 -16.44
CA TRP A 422 -9.68 13.19 -17.42
C TRP A 422 -9.11 11.85 -17.91
N PRO A 423 -7.87 11.76 -18.43
CA PRO A 423 -7.33 10.50 -18.90
C PRO A 423 -7.16 9.48 -17.77
N LEU A 424 -6.69 9.87 -16.59
CA LEU A 424 -6.51 8.93 -15.49
C LEU A 424 -7.86 8.43 -14.93
N THR A 425 -8.88 9.29 -14.89
CA THR A 425 -10.25 8.90 -14.52
C THR A 425 -10.85 7.96 -15.57
N ALA A 426 -10.60 8.21 -16.86
CA ALA A 426 -11.05 7.33 -17.94
C ALA A 426 -10.37 5.95 -17.85
N ILE A 427 -9.06 5.90 -17.63
CA ILE A 427 -8.33 4.63 -17.41
C ILE A 427 -8.89 3.89 -16.19
N SER A 428 -9.09 4.59 -15.07
CA SER A 428 -9.69 4.03 -13.85
C SER A 428 -11.07 3.42 -14.15
N LEU A 429 -11.93 4.17 -14.84
CA LEU A 429 -13.27 3.74 -15.21
C LEU A 429 -13.24 2.51 -16.13
N ILE A 430 -12.33 2.47 -17.10
CA ILE A 430 -12.16 1.30 -18.00
C ILE A 430 -11.78 0.06 -17.18
N VAL A 431 -10.80 0.17 -16.27
CA VAL A 431 -10.38 -0.94 -15.40
C VAL A 431 -11.55 -1.43 -14.54
N THR A 432 -12.32 -0.50 -13.98
CA THR A 432 -13.54 -0.79 -13.24
C THR A 432 -14.58 -1.50 -14.11
N LEU A 433 -14.91 -0.99 -15.30
CA LEU A 433 -15.91 -1.57 -16.19
C LEU A 433 -15.54 -2.98 -16.64
N VAL A 434 -14.27 -3.21 -16.99
CA VAL A 434 -13.74 -4.54 -17.32
C VAL A 434 -13.91 -5.49 -16.12
N THR A 435 -13.65 -5.00 -14.91
CA THR A 435 -13.82 -5.78 -13.68
C THR A 435 -15.28 -6.16 -13.42
N LEU A 436 -16.20 -5.19 -13.56
CA LEU A 436 -17.64 -5.41 -13.38
C LEU A 436 -18.20 -6.38 -14.43
N TYR A 437 -17.76 -6.24 -15.68
CA TYR A 437 -18.13 -7.16 -16.76
C TYR A 437 -17.61 -8.57 -16.50
N GLY A 438 -16.33 -8.71 -16.13
CA GLY A 438 -15.73 -10.00 -15.79
C GLY A 438 -16.49 -10.72 -14.67
N GLN A 439 -16.87 -9.99 -13.61
CA GLN A 439 -17.67 -10.54 -12.52
C GLN A 439 -19.03 -11.08 -12.99
N TYR A 440 -19.69 -10.42 -13.94
CA TYR A 440 -20.97 -10.87 -14.47
C TYR A 440 -20.82 -12.14 -15.33
N TYR A 441 -19.78 -12.18 -16.18
CA TYR A 441 -19.53 -13.30 -17.07
C TYR A 441 -19.17 -14.60 -16.30
N PHE A 442 -18.26 -14.52 -15.33
CA PHE A 442 -17.84 -15.69 -14.56
C PHE A 442 -18.94 -16.24 -13.64
N LYS A 443 -19.85 -15.39 -13.15
CA LYS A 443 -21.02 -15.84 -12.36
C LYS A 443 -22.02 -16.64 -13.20
N ARG A 444 -22.18 -16.27 -14.47
CA ARG A 444 -23.14 -16.90 -15.39
C ARG A 444 -22.66 -18.25 -15.92
N ALA A 445 -21.34 -18.42 -16.03
CA ALA A 445 -20.74 -19.72 -16.36
C ALA A 445 -20.94 -20.75 -15.24
N GLN A 446 -20.85 -20.33 -13.97
CA GLN A 446 -21.05 -21.21 -12.80
C GLN A 446 -22.52 -21.55 -12.49
N SER A 447 -23.49 -20.87 -13.12
CA SER A 447 -24.93 -21.15 -12.94
C SER A 447 -25.51 -22.04 -14.04
N ASN A 448 -24.71 -22.39 -15.04
CA ASN A 448 -25.10 -23.21 -16.19
C ASN A 448 -24.46 -24.61 -16.18
N ASP A 449 -23.68 -24.90 -15.13
CA ASP A 449 -23.30 -26.24 -14.68
C ASP A 449 -24.10 -26.56 -13.41
#